data_AF-A0A662EKT9-F1
#
_entry.id   AF-A0A662EKT9-F1
#
_cell.length_a   1.000
_cell.length_b   1.000
_cell.length_c   1.000
_cell.angle_alpha   90.00
_cell.angle_beta   90.00
_cell.angle_gamma   90.00
#
_symmetry.space_group_name_H-M   'P 1'
#
loop_
_entity.id
_entity.type
_entity.pdbx_description
1 polymer ?
#
loop_
_entity_poly.entity_id
_entity_poly.type
_entity_poly.pdbx_seq_one_letter_code
_entity_poly.pdbx_strand_id
1 'polypeptide(L)'
;MKENSRRIGCLFVLIGLLSLSTIGSAQVSIDHFSLALSALPLTSEDRILAAIGAGLSQDRFPAARMLQLTQQIVTIPGSVEEKEGILILIARTIEEGLPADGMIEKGFALAAALGEGLPIKAIIQETLKWFTQRAPLSSIEYGISRRLLLLRAVRDLLFEKEIFSLPPGAPQTVPTALPEPRFNELLLQISDEVGDYLDGGGSPFEGEVLRTQVINRLARLKGDVIRGSDVNLICDNITASDLTRVALAALSQPTE
;
A
#
# COMPACT_ATOMS: atom_id res chain seq x y z
N MET A 1 -30.16 73.57 -11.58
CA MET A 1 -28.94 74.40 -11.46
C MET A 1 -28.33 74.20 -10.09
N LYS A 2 -27.02 73.91 -10.06
CA LYS A 2 -26.08 73.92 -8.92
C LYS A 2 -26.07 72.72 -7.97
N GLU A 3 -25.44 71.65 -8.45
CA GLU A 3 -24.09 71.21 -8.01
C GLU A 3 -23.50 71.97 -6.81
N ASN A 4 -23.16 71.24 -5.73
CA ASN A 4 -21.80 71.29 -5.20
C ASN A 4 -21.50 70.16 -4.22
N SER A 5 -20.47 69.42 -4.60
CA SER A 5 -19.82 68.30 -3.93
C SER A 5 -18.98 68.73 -2.72
N ARG A 6 -18.56 67.72 -1.95
CA ARG A 6 -17.49 67.69 -0.92
C ARG A 6 -17.93 67.93 0.53
N ARG A 7 -18.27 66.84 1.21
CA ARG A 7 -17.73 66.54 2.55
C ARG A 7 -17.24 65.09 2.59
N ILE A 8 -15.95 64.97 2.26
CA ILE A 8 -15.08 63.87 2.67
C ILE A 8 -14.96 63.94 4.19
N GLY A 9 -15.16 62.83 4.89
CA GLY A 9 -14.81 62.71 6.31
C GLY A 9 -15.71 61.81 7.13
N CYS A 10 -15.17 60.65 7.50
CA CYS A 10 -15.53 59.87 8.69
C CYS A 10 -16.85 59.09 8.70
N LEU A 11 -16.93 58.02 7.90
CA LEU A 11 -17.76 56.87 8.28
C LEU A 11 -17.09 55.54 7.87
N PHE A 12 -15.90 55.28 8.42
CA PHE A 12 -15.10 54.07 8.13
C PHE A 12 -14.69 53.30 9.40
N VAL A 13 -15.46 53.34 10.49
CA VAL A 13 -15.01 52.79 11.79
C VAL A 13 -16.02 51.86 12.49
N LEU A 14 -16.90 51.15 11.78
CA LEU A 14 -17.75 50.17 12.48
C LEU A 14 -18.18 48.93 11.67
N ILE A 15 -17.24 48.34 10.94
CA ILE A 15 -17.25 46.92 10.58
C ILE A 15 -15.82 46.40 10.78
N GLY A 16 -15.39 46.40 12.05
CA GLY A 16 -14.08 45.96 12.52
C GLY A 16 -14.22 44.81 13.51
N LEU A 17 -15.01 43.81 13.14
CA LEU A 17 -15.09 42.50 13.81
C LEU A 17 -15.11 41.42 12.73
N LEU A 18 -14.17 41.53 11.80
CA LEU A 18 -13.69 40.38 11.05
C LEU A 18 -12.91 39.54 12.04
N SER A 19 -13.60 38.54 12.57
CA SER A 19 -13.07 37.26 13.02
C SER A 19 -11.65 37.03 12.54
N LEU A 20 -10.68 37.31 13.43
CA LEU A 20 -9.41 36.59 13.40
C LEU A 20 -9.77 35.13 13.66
N SER A 21 -10.07 34.39 12.61
CA SER A 21 -9.87 32.95 12.61
C SER A 21 -8.35 32.75 12.69
N THR A 22 -7.83 32.79 13.91
CA THR A 22 -6.63 32.01 14.23
C THR A 22 -6.95 30.61 13.78
N ILE A 23 -6.40 30.20 12.63
CA ILE A 23 -6.31 28.80 12.27
C ILE A 23 -5.32 28.24 13.30
N GLY A 24 -5.81 27.94 14.50
CA GLY A 24 -5.12 27.06 15.40
C GLY A 24 -5.07 25.74 14.66
N SER A 25 -3.88 25.35 14.20
CA SER A 25 -3.64 23.97 13.82
C SER A 25 -3.99 23.15 15.06
N ALA A 26 -5.15 22.48 15.07
CA ALA A 26 -5.52 21.61 16.17
C ALA A 26 -4.37 20.61 16.34
N GLN A 27 -3.69 20.69 17.47
CA GLN A 27 -2.57 19.82 17.75
C GLN A 27 -3.11 18.41 17.87
N VAL A 28 -2.70 17.53 16.95
CA VAL A 28 -3.10 16.13 16.96
C VAL A 28 -2.55 15.49 18.24
N SER A 29 -3.46 15.07 19.12
CA SER A 29 -3.14 14.37 20.37
C SER A 29 -3.27 12.86 20.22
N ILE A 30 -2.71 12.11 21.18
CA ILE A 30 -2.81 10.65 21.22
C ILE A 30 -4.27 10.15 21.33
N ASP A 31 -5.15 10.92 21.98
CA ASP A 31 -6.57 10.57 22.14
C ASP A 31 -7.29 10.45 20.79
N HIS A 32 -6.89 11.24 19.79
CA HIS A 32 -7.45 11.13 18.43
C HIS A 32 -7.12 9.78 17.78
N PHE A 33 -5.92 9.24 18.06
CA PHE A 33 -5.52 7.93 17.57
C PHE A 33 -6.23 6.81 18.31
N SER A 34 -6.31 6.88 19.65
CA SER A 34 -7.05 5.90 20.45
C SER A 34 -8.52 5.82 20.01
N LEU A 35 -9.17 6.97 19.82
CA LEU A 35 -10.54 7.01 19.30
C LEU A 35 -10.64 6.38 17.91
N ALA A 36 -9.72 6.68 16.99
CA ALA A 36 -9.74 6.11 15.65
C ALA A 36 -9.54 4.58 15.67
N LEU A 37 -8.62 4.08 16.50
CA LEU A 37 -8.29 2.66 16.58
C LEU A 37 -9.34 1.82 17.32
N SER A 38 -10.17 2.44 18.16
CA SER A 38 -11.22 1.74 18.93
C SER A 38 -12.21 0.92 18.09
N ALA A 39 -12.29 1.18 16.79
CA ALA A 39 -13.15 0.45 15.86
C ALA A 39 -12.51 -0.85 15.32
N LEU A 40 -11.23 -1.13 15.62
CA LEU A 40 -10.50 -2.32 15.19
C LEU A 40 -10.11 -3.17 16.41
N PRO A 41 -10.35 -4.50 16.41
CA PRO A 41 -9.87 -5.38 17.46
C PRO A 41 -8.39 -5.70 17.26
N LEU A 42 -7.51 -4.75 17.58
CA LEU A 42 -6.06 -4.89 17.42
C LEU A 42 -5.45 -5.70 18.57
N THR A 43 -4.50 -6.57 18.25
CA THR A 43 -3.76 -7.36 19.26
C THR A 43 -2.66 -6.53 19.92
N SER A 44 -2.12 -5.57 19.19
CA SER A 44 -0.95 -4.75 19.53
C SER A 44 -1.31 -3.28 19.71
N GLU A 45 -2.56 -2.97 20.07
CA GLU A 45 -3.07 -1.59 20.20
C GLU A 45 -2.17 -0.73 21.10
N ASP A 46 -1.87 -1.21 22.32
CA ASP A 46 -1.04 -0.51 23.30
C ASP A 46 0.35 -0.17 22.74
N ARG A 47 0.96 -1.11 22.00
CA ARG A 47 2.27 -0.91 21.38
C ARG A 47 2.19 0.15 20.29
N ILE A 48 1.18 0.10 19.43
CA ILE A 48 0.97 1.06 18.35
C ILE A 48 0.76 2.46 18.92
N LEU A 49 -0.12 2.60 19.92
CA LEU A 49 -0.38 3.88 20.58
C LEU A 49 0.86 4.42 21.30
N ALA A 50 1.62 3.56 22.00
CA ALA A 50 2.87 3.96 22.64
C ALA A 50 3.90 4.49 21.62
N ALA A 51 4.06 3.81 20.48
CA ALA A 51 4.95 4.25 19.41
C ALA A 51 4.49 5.59 18.82
N ILE A 52 3.20 5.76 18.53
CA ILE A 52 2.64 7.03 18.03
C ILE A 52 2.85 8.14 19.07
N GLY A 53 2.64 7.87 20.36
CA GLY A 53 2.88 8.84 21.43
C GLY A 53 4.34 9.30 21.49
N ALA A 54 5.28 8.37 21.32
CA ALA A 54 6.70 8.69 21.18
C ALA A 54 6.96 9.56 19.94
N GLY A 55 6.34 9.24 18.80
CA GLY A 55 6.41 10.02 17.57
C GLY A 55 5.88 11.44 17.74
N LEU A 56 4.72 11.62 18.37
CA LEU A 56 4.14 12.94 18.67
C LEU A 56 5.03 13.84 19.54
N SER A 57 5.96 13.24 20.28
CA SER A 57 6.94 13.96 21.10
C SER A 57 8.20 14.36 20.31
N GLN A 58 8.35 13.91 19.07
CA GLN A 58 9.47 14.23 18.19
C GLN A 58 9.17 15.47 17.34
N ASP A 59 10.20 16.29 17.12
CA ASP A 59 10.10 17.42 16.20
C ASP A 59 9.84 16.91 14.77
N ARG A 60 8.90 17.57 14.08
CA ARG A 60 8.51 17.30 12.67
C ARG A 60 7.83 15.95 12.43
N PHE A 61 7.38 15.23 13.46
CA PHE A 61 6.54 14.05 13.22
C PHE A 61 5.25 14.43 12.45
N PRO A 62 4.91 13.74 11.35
CA PRO A 62 3.77 14.08 10.49
C PRO A 62 2.43 13.62 11.10
N ALA A 63 2.09 14.14 12.27
CA ALA A 63 0.96 13.69 13.10
C ALA A 63 -0.39 13.68 12.36
N ALA A 64 -0.68 14.75 11.60
CA ALA A 64 -1.92 14.85 10.83
C ALA A 64 -2.01 13.77 9.74
N ARG A 65 -0.88 13.48 9.07
CA ARG A 65 -0.80 12.48 8.01
C ARG A 65 -0.92 11.07 8.58
N MET A 66 -0.30 10.81 9.73
CA MET A 66 -0.43 9.54 10.45
C MET A 66 -1.87 9.31 10.93
N LEU A 67 -2.54 10.35 11.44
CA LEU A 67 -3.95 10.25 11.86
C LEU A 67 -4.86 9.97 10.65
N GLN A 68 -4.65 10.67 9.54
CA GLN A 68 -5.37 10.43 8.30
C GLN A 68 -5.20 8.98 7.83
N LEU A 69 -3.97 8.47 7.82
CA LEU A 69 -3.71 7.08 7.47
C LEU A 69 -4.43 6.10 8.40
N THR A 70 -4.39 6.37 9.72
CA THR A 70 -5.06 5.55 10.73
C THR A 70 -6.57 5.47 10.47
N GLN A 71 -7.20 6.62 10.22
CA GLN A 71 -8.63 6.70 9.88
C GLN A 71 -8.96 5.97 8.56
N GLN A 72 -8.08 6.03 7.57
CA GLN A 72 -8.24 5.29 6.33
C GLN A 72 -8.13 3.77 6.56
N ILE A 73 -7.12 3.30 7.29
CA ILE A 73 -6.92 1.87 7.60
C ILE A 73 -8.15 1.27 8.30
N VAL A 74 -8.80 2.03 9.19
CA VAL A 74 -10.01 1.60 9.88
C VAL A 74 -11.15 1.33 8.89
N THR A 75 -11.32 2.18 7.88
CA THR A 75 -12.48 2.15 6.98
C THR A 75 -12.32 1.27 5.73
N ILE A 76 -11.09 1.01 5.27
CA ILE A 76 -10.85 0.15 4.10
C ILE A 76 -11.29 -1.30 4.33
N PRO A 77 -11.82 -2.01 3.33
CA PRO A 77 -12.01 -3.46 3.41
C PRO A 77 -10.67 -4.18 3.58
N GLY A 78 -10.65 -5.32 4.26
CA GLY A 78 -9.46 -6.13 4.47
C GLY A 78 -9.41 -6.80 5.84
N SER A 79 -8.49 -7.73 6.01
CA SER A 79 -8.30 -8.45 7.28
C SER A 79 -7.78 -7.51 8.38
N VAL A 80 -8.14 -7.78 9.63
CA VAL A 80 -7.65 -6.99 10.78
C VAL A 80 -6.13 -7.16 10.89
N GLU A 81 -5.62 -8.35 10.58
CA GLU A 81 -4.20 -8.68 10.63
C GLU A 81 -3.37 -7.85 9.63
N GLU A 82 -3.86 -7.61 8.42
CA GLU A 82 -3.15 -6.76 7.44
C GLU A 82 -3.21 -5.29 7.84
N LYS A 83 -4.35 -4.81 8.32
CA LYS A 83 -4.51 -3.45 8.84
C LYS A 83 -3.56 -3.18 10.01
N GLU A 84 -3.54 -4.10 10.99
CA GLU A 84 -2.63 -4.06 12.11
C GLU A 84 -1.17 -4.12 11.64
N GLY A 85 -0.87 -4.99 10.68
CA GLY A 85 0.45 -5.11 10.07
C GLY A 85 0.98 -3.79 9.51
N ILE A 86 0.17 -3.02 8.77
CA ILE A 86 0.55 -1.69 8.26
C ILE A 86 0.90 -0.74 9.41
N LEU A 87 0.08 -0.71 10.47
CA LEU A 87 0.32 0.13 11.64
C LEU A 87 1.60 -0.29 12.39
N ILE A 88 1.86 -1.59 12.50
CA ILE A 88 3.08 -2.13 13.13
C ILE A 88 4.33 -1.72 12.34
N LEU A 89 4.30 -1.67 11.01
CA LEU A 89 5.45 -1.21 10.21
C LEU A 89 5.84 0.22 10.58
N ILE A 90 4.85 1.11 10.70
CA ILE A 90 5.09 2.52 11.05
C ILE A 90 5.51 2.64 12.51
N ALA A 91 4.83 1.92 13.41
CA ALA A 91 5.22 1.87 14.82
C ALA A 91 6.68 1.42 14.97
N ARG A 92 7.12 0.42 14.20
CA ARG A 92 8.50 -0.05 14.21
C ARG A 92 9.49 1.01 13.74
N THR A 93 9.18 1.74 12.67
CA THR A 93 10.00 2.88 12.21
C THR A 93 10.19 3.91 13.32
N ILE A 94 9.11 4.25 14.04
CA ILE A 94 9.15 5.22 15.14
C ILE A 94 9.94 4.68 16.34
N GLU A 95 9.74 3.41 16.71
CA GLU A 95 10.48 2.71 17.77
C GLU A 95 11.99 2.70 17.52
N GLU A 96 12.40 2.60 16.25
CA GLU A 96 13.81 2.62 15.84
C GLU A 96 14.38 4.05 15.71
N GLY A 97 13.58 5.09 15.99
CA GLY A 97 13.99 6.50 15.89
C GLY A 97 14.24 6.95 14.46
N LEU A 98 13.67 6.25 13.47
CA LEU A 98 13.81 6.58 12.06
C LEU A 98 12.74 7.59 11.62
N PRO A 99 13.00 8.41 10.58
CA PRO A 99 12.00 9.31 10.02
C PRO A 99 10.75 8.55 9.55
N ALA A 100 9.58 8.93 10.07
CA ALA A 100 8.34 8.20 9.81
C ALA A 100 7.66 8.60 8.49
N ASP A 101 7.99 9.75 7.89
CA ASP A 101 7.31 10.29 6.70
C ASP A 101 7.24 9.30 5.55
N GLY A 102 8.38 8.75 5.13
CA GLY A 102 8.45 7.80 4.01
C GLY A 102 7.68 6.51 4.31
N MET A 103 7.77 5.99 5.53
CA MET A 103 6.99 4.81 5.93
C MET A 103 5.48 5.09 6.01
N ILE A 104 5.06 6.28 6.41
CA ILE A 104 3.65 6.69 6.40
C ILE A 104 3.14 6.75 4.95
N GLU A 105 3.94 7.26 4.01
CA GLU A 105 3.60 7.18 2.58
C GLU A 105 3.45 5.74 2.10
N LYS A 106 4.36 4.84 2.50
CA LYS A 106 4.23 3.41 2.18
C LYS A 106 3.00 2.80 2.85
N GLY A 107 2.62 3.27 4.04
CA GLY A 107 1.38 2.91 4.71
C GLY A 107 0.15 3.27 3.88
N PHE A 108 0.10 4.47 3.27
CA PHE A 108 -0.97 4.83 2.33
C PHE A 108 -0.98 3.93 1.09
N ALA A 109 0.19 3.62 0.52
CA ALA A 109 0.29 2.76 -0.65
C ALA A 109 -0.18 1.32 -0.35
N LEU A 110 0.12 0.80 0.84
CA LEU A 110 -0.35 -0.49 1.34
C LEU A 110 -1.85 -0.47 1.64
N ALA A 111 -2.36 0.58 2.27
CA ALA A 111 -3.79 0.75 2.53
C ALA A 111 -4.61 0.82 1.23
N ALA A 112 -4.09 1.52 0.21
CA ALA A 112 -4.70 1.53 -1.12
C ALA A 112 -4.68 0.13 -1.76
N ALA A 113 -3.54 -0.55 -1.73
CA ALA A 113 -3.42 -1.92 -2.24
C ALA A 113 -4.36 -2.92 -1.55
N LEU A 114 -4.54 -2.80 -0.23
CA LEU A 114 -5.50 -3.60 0.52
C LEU A 114 -6.94 -3.30 0.09
N GLY A 115 -7.29 -2.03 -0.10
CA GLY A 115 -8.59 -1.63 -0.64
C GLY A 115 -8.85 -2.11 -2.07
N GLU A 116 -7.79 -2.32 -2.86
CA GLU A 116 -7.83 -2.95 -4.18
C GLU A 116 -7.95 -4.49 -4.13
N GLY A 117 -7.92 -5.10 -2.93
CA GLY A 117 -7.97 -6.54 -2.73
C GLY A 117 -6.65 -7.27 -3.00
N LEU A 118 -5.51 -6.57 -2.99
CA LEU A 118 -4.20 -7.19 -3.19
C LEU A 118 -3.73 -7.94 -1.93
N PRO A 119 -3.05 -9.09 -2.07
CA PRO A 119 -2.57 -9.89 -0.94
C PRO A 119 -1.29 -9.29 -0.33
N ILE A 120 -1.43 -8.20 0.44
CA ILE A 120 -0.28 -7.45 0.97
C ILE A 120 0.38 -8.11 2.19
N LYS A 121 -0.24 -9.13 2.78
CA LYS A 121 0.30 -9.86 3.95
C LYS A 121 1.75 -10.31 3.75
N ALA A 122 2.10 -10.84 2.58
CA ALA A 122 3.47 -11.28 2.29
C ALA A 122 4.47 -10.10 2.30
N ILE A 123 4.07 -8.94 1.77
CA ILE A 123 4.88 -7.72 1.78
C ILE A 123 5.12 -7.26 3.23
N ILE A 124 4.08 -7.23 4.06
CA ILE A 124 4.19 -6.86 5.48
C ILE A 124 5.17 -7.80 6.20
N GLN A 125 5.01 -9.10 6.04
CA GLN A 125 5.85 -10.11 6.71
C GLN A 125 7.32 -9.99 6.30
N GLU A 126 7.61 -9.81 5.01
CA GLU A 126 8.97 -9.65 4.53
C GLU A 126 9.59 -8.32 5.02
N THR A 127 8.81 -7.25 5.00
CA THR A 127 9.22 -5.94 5.53
C THR A 127 9.61 -6.03 7.01
N LEU A 128 8.84 -6.75 7.82
CA LEU A 128 9.16 -6.97 9.24
C LEU A 128 10.48 -7.76 9.43
N LYS A 129 10.82 -8.68 8.53
CA LYS A 129 12.12 -9.37 8.56
C LYS A 129 13.26 -8.39 8.27
N TRP A 130 13.07 -7.47 7.33
CA TRP A 130 14.09 -6.47 7.00
C TRP A 130 14.39 -5.50 8.16
N PHE A 131 13.38 -5.12 8.94
CA PHE A 131 13.60 -4.40 10.20
C PHE A 131 14.46 -5.22 11.16
N THR A 132 14.16 -6.52 11.32
CA THR A 132 14.95 -7.42 12.17
C THR A 132 16.40 -7.55 11.69
N GLN A 133 16.62 -7.49 10.37
CA GLN A 133 17.94 -7.52 9.73
C GLN A 133 18.63 -6.16 9.67
N ARG A 134 17.98 -5.08 10.16
CA ARG A 134 18.47 -3.70 10.11
C ARG A 134 18.82 -3.23 8.69
N ALA A 135 17.99 -3.60 7.72
CA ALA A 135 18.11 -3.07 6.37
C ALA A 135 17.93 -1.54 6.38
N PRO A 136 18.60 -0.78 5.49
CA PRO A 136 18.37 0.65 5.36
C PRO A 136 16.89 0.95 5.08
N LEU A 137 16.35 2.01 5.69
CA LEU A 137 14.95 2.40 5.50
C LEU A 137 14.61 2.63 4.01
N SER A 138 15.53 3.21 3.24
CA SER A 138 15.36 3.38 1.79
C SER A 138 15.21 2.06 1.04
N SER A 139 15.97 1.02 1.43
CA SER A 139 15.82 -0.33 0.86
C SER A 139 14.47 -0.95 1.21
N ILE A 140 13.99 -0.73 2.44
CA ILE A 140 12.68 -1.20 2.88
C ILE A 140 11.58 -0.53 2.07
N GLU A 141 11.59 0.81 1.98
CA GLU A 141 10.61 1.60 1.25
C GLU A 141 10.59 1.28 -0.25
N TYR A 142 11.77 1.12 -0.86
CA TYR A 142 11.91 0.67 -2.23
C TYR A 142 11.29 -0.71 -2.43
N GLY A 143 11.61 -1.66 -1.56
CA GLY A 143 11.11 -3.03 -1.67
C GLY A 143 9.59 -3.15 -1.49
N ILE A 144 8.98 -2.37 -0.59
CA ILE A 144 7.50 -2.27 -0.49
C ILE A 144 6.94 -1.76 -1.83
N SER A 145 7.50 -0.66 -2.34
CA SER A 145 7.00 0.00 -3.55
C SER A 145 7.08 -0.93 -4.76
N ARG A 146 8.22 -1.59 -4.94
CA ARG A 146 8.45 -2.51 -6.05
C ARG A 146 7.55 -3.74 -5.99
N ARG A 147 7.38 -4.36 -4.81
CA ARG A 147 6.46 -5.49 -4.65
C ARG A 147 5.01 -5.10 -4.93
N LEU A 148 4.57 -3.93 -4.47
CA LEU A 148 3.25 -3.42 -4.80
C LEU A 148 3.05 -3.17 -6.30
N LEU A 149 4.07 -2.64 -6.99
CA LEU A 149 4.02 -2.49 -8.46
C LEU A 149 3.90 -3.84 -9.17
N LEU A 150 4.68 -4.84 -8.75
CA LEU A 150 4.62 -6.19 -9.31
C LEU A 150 3.25 -6.84 -9.09
N LEU A 151 2.70 -6.76 -7.88
CA LEU A 151 1.36 -7.27 -7.59
C LEU A 151 0.31 -6.60 -8.49
N ARG A 152 0.33 -5.27 -8.63
CA ARG A 152 -0.61 -4.58 -9.52
C ARG A 152 -0.45 -4.99 -10.97
N ALA A 153 0.79 -5.01 -11.47
CA ALA A 153 1.09 -5.36 -12.86
C ALA A 153 0.67 -6.79 -13.20
N VAL A 154 0.90 -7.75 -12.30
CA VAL A 154 0.47 -9.13 -12.49
C VAL A 154 -1.06 -9.24 -12.41
N ARG A 155 -1.72 -8.57 -11.46
CA ARG A 155 -3.19 -8.56 -11.38
C ARG A 155 -3.80 -8.05 -12.69
N ASP A 156 -3.31 -6.92 -13.17
CA ASP A 156 -3.81 -6.27 -14.37
C ASP A 156 -3.58 -7.17 -15.61
N LEU A 157 -2.42 -7.86 -15.66
CA LEU A 157 -2.16 -8.88 -16.68
C LEU A 157 -3.17 -10.04 -16.60
N LEU A 158 -3.44 -10.58 -15.41
CA LEU A 158 -4.40 -11.68 -15.25
C LEU A 158 -5.80 -11.26 -15.71
N PHE A 159 -6.25 -10.05 -15.36
CA PHE A 159 -7.52 -9.51 -15.84
C PHE A 159 -7.55 -9.31 -17.36
N GLU A 160 -6.45 -8.84 -17.95
CA GLU A 160 -6.32 -8.72 -19.41
C GLU A 160 -6.42 -10.07 -20.13
N LYS A 161 -5.95 -11.14 -19.49
CA LYS A 161 -6.11 -12.53 -19.98
C LYS A 161 -7.43 -13.19 -19.58
N GLU A 162 -8.39 -12.40 -19.11
CA GLU A 162 -9.72 -12.88 -18.69
C GLU A 162 -9.67 -13.88 -17.52
N ILE A 163 -8.59 -13.85 -16.72
CA ILE A 163 -8.44 -14.64 -15.50
C ILE A 163 -8.83 -13.73 -14.34
N PHE A 164 -9.97 -14.01 -13.71
CA PHE A 164 -10.57 -13.12 -12.73
C PHE A 164 -10.66 -13.76 -11.35
N SER A 165 -10.67 -12.91 -10.32
CA SER A 165 -10.99 -13.33 -8.94
C SER A 165 -12.51 -13.39 -8.75
N LEU A 166 -12.98 -14.44 -8.08
CA LEU A 166 -14.35 -14.61 -7.65
C LEU A 166 -14.50 -14.27 -6.16
N PRO A 167 -15.51 -13.48 -5.78
CA PRO A 167 -15.82 -13.22 -4.39
C PRO A 167 -16.06 -14.52 -3.60
N PRO A 168 -15.79 -14.53 -2.28
CA PRO A 168 -16.08 -15.68 -1.43
C PRO A 168 -17.53 -16.15 -1.56
N GLY A 169 -17.72 -17.44 -1.84
CA GLY A 169 -19.04 -18.06 -2.00
C GLY A 169 -19.71 -17.88 -3.37
N ALA A 170 -19.10 -17.13 -4.30
CA ALA A 170 -19.61 -17.04 -5.67
C ALA A 170 -19.41 -18.38 -6.41
N PRO A 171 -20.40 -18.85 -7.19
CA PRO A 171 -20.27 -20.09 -7.94
C PRO A 171 -19.25 -19.91 -9.07
N GLN A 172 -18.30 -20.86 -9.18
CA GLN A 172 -17.36 -20.91 -10.29
C GLN A 172 -18.06 -21.47 -11.53
N THR A 173 -18.46 -20.59 -12.44
CA THR A 173 -19.16 -20.96 -13.68
C THR A 173 -18.23 -21.15 -14.88
N VAL A 174 -17.03 -20.55 -14.85
CA VAL A 174 -16.01 -20.68 -15.90
C VAL A 174 -14.63 -21.02 -15.30
N PRO A 175 -13.77 -21.75 -16.03
CA PRO A 175 -12.45 -22.16 -15.53
C PRO A 175 -11.50 -21.00 -15.21
N THR A 176 -11.64 -19.86 -15.90
CA THR A 176 -10.79 -18.68 -15.74
C THR A 176 -11.19 -17.80 -14.55
N ALA A 177 -12.37 -18.02 -13.97
CA ALA A 177 -12.82 -17.32 -12.78
C ALA A 177 -12.42 -18.13 -11.54
N LEU A 178 -11.39 -17.67 -10.84
CA LEU A 178 -10.77 -18.38 -9.73
C LEU A 178 -11.28 -17.86 -8.39
N PRO A 179 -11.58 -18.73 -7.40
CA PRO A 179 -11.80 -18.28 -6.03
C PRO A 179 -10.64 -17.40 -5.54
N GLU A 180 -10.96 -16.32 -4.82
CA GLU A 180 -9.98 -15.33 -4.36
C GLU A 180 -8.69 -15.90 -3.77
N PRO A 181 -8.69 -16.92 -2.89
CA PRO A 181 -7.44 -17.49 -2.37
C PRO A 181 -6.53 -18.08 -3.45
N ARG A 182 -7.11 -18.70 -4.48
CA ARG A 182 -6.35 -19.29 -5.61
C ARG A 182 -5.82 -18.22 -6.55
N PHE A 183 -6.62 -17.18 -6.80
CA PHE A 183 -6.19 -16.03 -7.57
C PHE A 183 -5.01 -15.31 -6.89
N ASN A 184 -5.13 -15.05 -5.59
CA ASN A 184 -4.09 -14.41 -4.79
C ASN A 184 -2.80 -15.22 -4.73
N GLU A 185 -2.89 -16.55 -4.69
CA GLU A 185 -1.71 -17.41 -4.72
C GLU A 185 -0.96 -17.31 -6.06
N LEU A 186 -1.67 -17.37 -7.20
CA LEU A 186 -1.06 -17.15 -8.52
C LEU A 186 -0.40 -15.77 -8.61
N LEU A 187 -1.12 -14.75 -8.12
CA LEU A 187 -0.66 -13.37 -8.10
C LEU A 187 0.66 -13.25 -7.34
N LEU A 188 0.73 -13.79 -6.12
CA LEU A 188 1.93 -13.80 -5.30
C LEU A 188 3.08 -14.53 -5.99
N GLN A 189 2.88 -15.77 -6.44
CA GLN A 189 3.97 -16.59 -6.99
C GLN A 189 4.54 -16.05 -8.29
N ILE A 190 3.70 -15.48 -9.17
CA ILE A 190 4.18 -14.83 -10.38
C ILE A 190 4.93 -13.53 -10.01
N SER A 191 4.36 -12.71 -9.12
CA SER A 191 5.00 -11.45 -8.73
C SER A 191 6.35 -11.65 -8.04
N ASP A 192 6.46 -12.66 -7.18
CA ASP A 192 7.68 -13.01 -6.46
C ASP A 192 8.75 -13.53 -7.43
N GLU A 193 8.41 -14.43 -8.37
CA GLU A 193 9.40 -14.93 -9.32
C GLU A 193 9.93 -13.83 -10.24
N VAL A 194 9.05 -12.92 -10.70
CA VAL A 194 9.48 -11.77 -11.50
C VAL A 194 10.38 -10.85 -10.66
N GLY A 195 10.03 -10.66 -9.38
CA GLY A 195 10.86 -9.94 -8.41
C GLY A 195 12.24 -10.56 -8.25
N ASP A 196 12.29 -11.85 -7.93
CA ASP A 196 13.51 -12.65 -7.70
C ASP A 196 14.42 -12.65 -8.94
N TYR A 197 13.85 -12.80 -10.13
CA TYR A 197 14.59 -12.74 -11.39
C TYR A 197 15.29 -11.38 -11.58
N LEU A 198 14.55 -10.29 -11.37
CA LEU A 198 15.08 -8.93 -11.49
C LEU A 198 16.12 -8.62 -10.39
N ASP A 199 15.90 -9.09 -9.16
CA ASP A 199 16.86 -8.96 -8.05
C ASP A 199 18.14 -9.76 -8.27
N GLY A 200 18.05 -10.89 -8.97
CA GLY A 200 19.19 -11.66 -9.46
C GLY A 200 19.98 -11.01 -10.60
N GLY A 201 19.60 -9.81 -11.05
CA GLY A 201 20.22 -9.10 -12.17
C GLY A 201 19.69 -9.53 -13.54
N GLY A 202 18.57 -10.24 -13.59
CA GLY A 202 17.90 -10.63 -14.82
C GLY A 202 17.41 -9.43 -15.63
N SER A 203 17.47 -9.53 -16.96
CA SER A 203 17.05 -8.48 -17.88
C SER A 203 15.55 -8.62 -18.20
N PRO A 204 14.73 -7.56 -18.07
CA PRO A 204 13.30 -7.62 -18.42
C PRO A 204 13.06 -7.96 -19.90
N PHE A 205 14.06 -7.76 -20.77
CA PHE A 205 13.99 -8.05 -22.20
C PHE A 205 14.21 -9.53 -22.54
N GLU A 206 14.62 -10.36 -21.58
CA GLU A 206 14.74 -11.82 -21.73
C GLU A 206 13.41 -12.52 -21.40
N GLY A 207 12.32 -12.10 -22.05
CA GLY A 207 10.97 -12.53 -21.71
C GLY A 207 10.75 -14.05 -21.71
N GLU A 208 11.43 -14.79 -22.60
CA GLU A 208 11.35 -16.26 -22.64
C GLU A 208 12.04 -16.93 -21.44
N VAL A 209 13.16 -16.37 -20.98
CA VAL A 209 13.87 -16.85 -19.77
C VAL A 209 13.00 -16.59 -18.56
N LEU A 210 12.47 -15.37 -18.44
CA LEU A 210 11.56 -15.00 -17.36
C LEU A 210 10.30 -15.87 -17.34
N ARG A 211 9.67 -16.08 -18.51
CA ARG A 211 8.51 -16.98 -18.64
C ARG A 211 8.84 -18.40 -18.20
N THR A 212 9.98 -18.91 -18.60
CA THR A 212 10.43 -20.25 -18.21
C THR A 212 10.60 -20.35 -16.70
N GLN A 213 11.15 -19.33 -16.04
CA GLN A 213 11.30 -19.29 -14.58
C GLN A 213 9.95 -19.27 -13.86
N VAL A 214 9.03 -18.40 -14.29
CA VAL A 214 7.66 -18.34 -13.77
C VAL A 214 6.96 -19.70 -13.89
N ILE A 215 6.96 -20.29 -15.08
CA ILE A 215 6.33 -21.60 -15.31
C ILE A 215 6.98 -22.69 -14.44
N ASN A 216 8.31 -22.71 -14.34
CA ASN A 216 9.02 -23.68 -13.51
C ASN A 216 8.71 -23.52 -12.02
N ARG A 217 8.53 -22.29 -11.53
CA ARG A 217 8.06 -22.06 -10.15
C ARG A 217 6.65 -22.60 -9.95
N LEU A 218 5.71 -22.22 -10.80
CA LEU A 218 4.32 -22.68 -10.70
C LEU A 218 4.23 -24.22 -10.79
N ALA A 219 5.02 -24.85 -11.66
CA ALA A 219 5.09 -26.29 -11.80
C ALA A 219 5.67 -26.98 -10.56
N ARG A 220 6.69 -26.41 -9.90
CA ARG A 220 7.26 -26.93 -8.64
C ARG A 220 6.29 -26.86 -7.48
N LEU A 221 5.39 -25.87 -7.50
CA LEU A 221 4.38 -25.64 -6.45
C LEU A 221 3.06 -26.39 -6.71
N LYS A 222 3.00 -27.17 -7.79
CA LYS A 222 1.81 -27.92 -8.21
C LYS A 222 1.45 -29.00 -7.20
N GLY A 223 0.18 -28.99 -6.76
CA GLY A 223 -0.39 -30.00 -5.85
C GLY A 223 -0.31 -29.60 -4.38
N ASP A 224 0.78 -28.95 -3.98
CA ASP A 224 0.99 -28.53 -2.59
C ASP A 224 0.45 -27.13 -2.30
N VAL A 225 0.68 -26.19 -3.22
CA VAL A 225 0.34 -24.77 -3.05
C VAL A 225 -0.61 -24.31 -4.16
N ILE A 226 -0.33 -24.69 -5.41
CA ILE A 226 -1.12 -24.29 -6.58
C ILE A 226 -1.77 -25.51 -7.22
N ARG A 227 -3.05 -25.40 -7.61
CA ARG A 227 -3.72 -26.48 -8.33
C ARG A 227 -3.15 -26.64 -9.73
N GLY A 228 -3.02 -27.88 -10.19
CA GLY A 228 -2.50 -28.16 -11.54
C GLY A 228 -3.28 -27.49 -12.67
N SER A 229 -4.60 -27.34 -12.52
CA SER A 229 -5.45 -26.61 -13.48
C SER A 229 -5.05 -25.15 -13.61
N ASP A 230 -4.61 -24.53 -12.53
CA ASP A 230 -4.31 -23.10 -12.44
C ASP A 230 -2.93 -22.84 -13.03
N VAL A 231 -1.99 -23.77 -12.84
CA VAL A 231 -0.70 -23.77 -13.54
C VAL A 231 -0.91 -23.86 -15.05
N ASN A 232 -1.74 -24.80 -15.53
CA ASN A 232 -2.02 -24.95 -16.95
C ASN A 232 -2.67 -23.67 -17.52
N LEU A 233 -3.63 -23.10 -16.80
CA LEU A 233 -4.27 -21.85 -17.19
C LEU A 233 -3.25 -20.73 -17.43
N ILE A 234 -2.23 -20.59 -16.56
CA ILE A 234 -1.16 -19.62 -16.75
C ILE A 234 -0.26 -19.98 -17.94
N CYS A 235 0.17 -21.24 -18.03
CA CYS A 235 1.03 -21.71 -19.13
C CYS A 235 0.42 -21.44 -20.51
N ASP A 236 -0.89 -21.62 -20.64
CA ASP A 236 -1.63 -21.54 -21.89
C ASP A 236 -1.93 -20.08 -22.30
N ASN A 237 -2.00 -19.14 -21.35
CA ASN A 237 -2.48 -17.77 -21.61
C ASN A 237 -1.42 -16.67 -21.43
N ILE A 238 -0.34 -16.93 -20.71
CA ILE A 238 0.69 -15.93 -20.42
C ILE A 238 1.90 -16.12 -21.32
N THR A 239 2.22 -15.09 -22.10
CA THR A 239 3.35 -15.08 -23.05
C THR A 239 4.60 -14.44 -22.46
N ALA A 240 5.74 -14.61 -23.12
CA ALA A 240 6.98 -13.94 -22.74
C ALA A 240 6.86 -12.42 -22.80
N SER A 241 6.16 -11.89 -23.82
CA SER A 241 5.95 -10.46 -23.96
C SER A 241 5.12 -9.87 -22.82
N ASP A 242 4.16 -10.64 -22.30
CA ASP A 242 3.36 -10.23 -21.15
C ASP A 242 4.24 -10.04 -19.91
N LEU A 243 5.14 -10.99 -19.64
CA LEU A 243 6.02 -10.95 -18.48
C LEU A 243 7.13 -9.89 -18.62
N THR A 244 7.62 -9.64 -19.84
CA THR A 244 8.48 -8.48 -20.11
C THR A 244 7.80 -7.17 -19.71
N ARG A 245 6.52 -6.99 -20.08
CA ARG A 245 5.76 -5.78 -19.71
C ARG A 245 5.59 -5.65 -18.19
N VAL A 246 5.27 -6.75 -17.50
CA VAL A 246 5.19 -6.77 -16.03
C VAL A 246 6.53 -6.38 -15.40
N ALA A 247 7.63 -6.96 -15.86
CA ALA A 247 8.97 -6.67 -15.37
C ALA A 247 9.36 -5.21 -15.60
N LEU A 248 9.05 -4.64 -16.77
CA LEU A 248 9.29 -3.24 -17.07
C LEU A 248 8.45 -2.30 -16.20
N ALA A 249 7.20 -2.66 -15.90
CA ALA A 249 6.35 -1.86 -15.01
C ALA A 249 6.96 -1.74 -13.61
N ALA A 250 7.62 -2.80 -13.10
CA ALA A 250 8.29 -2.78 -11.81
C ALA A 250 9.57 -1.92 -11.76
N LEU A 251 10.21 -1.72 -12.92
CA LEU A 251 11.39 -0.87 -13.06
C LEU A 251 11.04 0.59 -13.35
N SER A 252 9.81 0.84 -13.82
CA SER A 252 9.28 2.17 -14.14
C SER A 252 8.81 2.87 -12.86
N GLN A 253 9.71 3.13 -11.91
CA GLN A 253 9.43 4.10 -10.86
C GLN A 253 9.57 5.51 -11.46
N PRO A 254 8.64 6.44 -11.19
CA PRO A 254 8.95 7.86 -11.37
C PRO A 254 10.07 8.19 -10.39
N THR A 255 11.27 8.45 -10.92
CA THR A 255 12.28 9.22 -10.19
C THR A 255 11.65 10.54 -9.75
N GLU A 256 11.64 10.79 -8.44
CA GLU A 256 11.42 12.14 -7.90
C GLU A 256 12.38 13.15 -8.51
#